data_AF-A0A6C2YIL4-F1
#
_entry.id   AF-A0A6C2YIL4-F1
#
_cell.length_a   1.000
_cell.length_b   1.000
_cell.length_c   1.000
_cell.angle_alpha   90.00
_cell.angle_beta   90.00
_cell.angle_gamma   90.00
#
_symmetry.space_group_name_H-M   'P 1'
#
loop_
_entity.id
_entity.type
_entity.pdbx_description
1 polymer ?
#
loop_
_entity_poly.entity_id
_entity_poly.type
_entity_poly.pdbx_seq_one_letter_code
_entity_poly.pdbx_strand_id
1 'polypeptide(L)'
;MRFIAYKIVSICLPTALMTGCVLPRSSSPDLPPPQPMVTMSPLVQTAYSGAVGESTIVDSSGMALPASAMPGSGLTLSQLLAMTVERNPRLAQVAWAVETARGRAIQAGLYPNPVLTVTGDELGDRTGPGGIWTPMFSQEIVTAHKLGLSRAAALKDVDRAALAVISERYRVFTDVRQRYYALVTLQRRAEILAELIQLAEKSVENANKLLTAKEGSRLDVVQLEVDLESYRAELEATKRELPAAFRRLAASVGLQDLPETTVLGTVDLTLPDYQLESTRQYVLSIHPDIRSAQLGVERAQVALKRAKVEPIPNVTVGAGYTRQSQNRSDDWSIGVGLPVPLWNRNQGEIRAAQAQLGEAINEVGRVQNALVGQLSTAFAQYTASRKRAERYLTSIVPKAEETYQLSLKAYQGGQFEYLRVLQAQRAVAEARLKAIQSLGEMWQFAAEIAGFMLEDEWPLPPAAAPGQAR
;
A
#
# COMPACT_ATOMS: atom_id res chain seq x y z
N MET A 1 12.71 -77.02 -34.49
CA MET A 1 13.75 -78.00 -34.09
C MET A 1 14.68 -77.31 -33.09
N ARG A 2 14.59 -77.68 -31.80
CA ARG A 2 15.51 -77.50 -30.63
C ARG A 2 15.95 -76.08 -30.18
N PHE A 3 15.43 -75.59 -29.03
CA PHE A 3 16.00 -75.54 -27.63
C PHE A 3 16.96 -74.33 -27.39
N ILE A 4 16.52 -73.23 -26.75
CA ILE A 4 16.59 -72.85 -25.30
C ILE A 4 18.00 -72.69 -24.72
N ALA A 5 18.32 -71.48 -24.23
CA ALA A 5 19.09 -71.25 -22.98
C ALA A 5 18.85 -69.83 -22.43
N TYR A 6 18.31 -69.75 -21.21
CA TYR A 6 18.11 -68.54 -20.39
C TYR A 6 19.32 -68.36 -19.45
N LYS A 7 19.72 -67.11 -19.15
CA LYS A 7 20.67 -66.77 -18.08
C LYS A 7 19.94 -66.05 -16.95
N ILE A 8 19.97 -66.68 -15.77
CA ILE A 8 19.51 -66.19 -14.47
C ILE A 8 20.67 -65.39 -13.85
N VAL A 9 20.40 -64.20 -13.29
CA VAL A 9 21.33 -63.50 -12.40
C VAL A 9 20.65 -63.35 -11.04
N SER A 10 21.34 -63.90 -10.04
CA SER A 10 20.92 -64.03 -8.64
C SER A 10 21.20 -62.75 -7.85
N ILE A 11 20.25 -62.40 -6.98
CA ILE A 11 20.31 -61.34 -5.97
C ILE A 11 21.15 -61.84 -4.77
N CYS A 12 21.87 -60.93 -4.11
CA CYS A 12 22.39 -61.13 -2.76
C CYS A 12 22.04 -59.91 -1.89
N LEU A 13 21.21 -60.13 -0.88
CA LEU A 13 20.96 -59.24 0.26
C LEU A 13 22.03 -59.47 1.34
N PRO A 14 22.18 -58.53 2.30
CA PRO A 14 22.17 -58.97 3.68
C PRO A 14 21.28 -58.10 4.59
N THR A 15 20.63 -58.79 5.52
CA THR A 15 19.80 -58.28 6.63
C THR A 15 20.56 -58.17 7.96
N ALA A 16 20.01 -57.29 8.83
CA ALA A 16 20.03 -57.27 10.31
C ALA A 16 21.11 -56.35 10.94
N LEU A 17 20.82 -55.43 11.88
CA LEU A 17 20.15 -55.60 13.17
C LEU A 17 19.80 -54.23 13.82
N MET A 18 18.78 -54.22 14.68
CA MET A 18 18.29 -53.10 15.52
C MET A 18 19.07 -53.01 16.85
N THR A 19 19.40 -51.79 17.29
CA THR A 19 19.61 -51.47 18.72
C THR A 19 19.43 -49.96 19.00
N GLY A 20 18.50 -49.64 19.91
CA GLY A 20 18.63 -48.58 20.94
C GLY A 20 18.61 -47.11 20.53
N CYS A 21 17.43 -46.47 20.65
CA CYS A 21 17.28 -45.01 20.71
C CYS A 21 17.82 -44.43 22.04
N VAL A 22 18.73 -43.47 21.95
CA VAL A 22 18.94 -42.40 22.94
C VAL A 22 18.69 -41.08 22.21
N LEU A 23 17.73 -40.28 22.68
CA LEU A 23 17.40 -38.96 22.13
C LEU A 23 18.51 -37.94 22.42
N PRO A 24 18.95 -37.15 21.43
CA PRO A 24 19.48 -35.82 21.67
C PRO A 24 18.44 -34.74 21.31
N ARG A 25 18.44 -33.67 22.12
CA ARG A 25 17.67 -32.43 21.95
C ARG A 25 17.73 -31.91 20.51
N SER A 26 16.58 -31.47 20.01
CA SER A 26 16.44 -30.71 18.78
C SER A 26 17.13 -29.35 18.88
N SER A 27 18.19 -29.14 18.11
CA SER A 27 18.59 -27.82 17.61
C SER A 27 18.00 -27.65 16.21
N SER A 28 17.22 -26.60 16.01
CA SER A 28 16.74 -26.17 14.69
C SER A 28 17.90 -25.97 13.72
N PRO A 29 17.85 -26.48 12.48
CA PRO A 29 18.81 -26.07 11.45
C PRO A 29 18.45 -24.65 10.99
N ASP A 30 19.37 -23.71 11.21
CA ASP A 30 19.35 -22.40 10.55
C ASP A 30 19.33 -22.61 9.04
N LEU A 31 18.27 -22.12 8.39
CA LEU A 31 18.16 -22.09 6.94
C LEU A 31 19.19 -21.08 6.40
N PRO A 32 20.01 -21.44 5.39
CA PRO A 32 20.93 -20.50 4.78
C PRO A 32 20.16 -19.37 4.05
N PRO A 33 20.71 -18.14 4.00
CA PRO A 33 20.07 -17.05 3.29
C PRO A 33 19.93 -17.36 1.79
N PRO A 34 18.86 -16.89 1.13
CA PRO A 34 18.57 -17.24 -0.25
C PRO A 34 19.63 -16.66 -1.20
N GLN A 35 20.19 -17.50 -2.06
CA GLN A 35 21.02 -17.05 -3.18
C GLN A 35 20.13 -16.61 -4.36
N PRO A 36 20.49 -15.53 -5.09
CA PRO A 36 19.68 -15.04 -6.18
C PRO A 36 20.00 -15.80 -7.47
N MET A 37 19.06 -16.61 -7.97
CA MET A 37 19.04 -17.01 -9.37
C MET A 37 17.60 -17.18 -9.87
N VAL A 38 17.16 -16.20 -10.67
CA VAL A 38 16.56 -16.33 -12.02
C VAL A 38 16.11 -14.92 -12.45
N THR A 39 16.38 -14.59 -13.71
CA THR A 39 16.21 -13.30 -14.36
C THR A 39 14.80 -12.72 -14.21
N MET A 40 14.71 -11.56 -13.56
CA MET A 40 13.50 -10.74 -13.51
C MET A 40 13.34 -9.90 -14.78
N SER A 41 12.10 -9.56 -15.12
CA SER A 41 11.77 -8.56 -16.15
C SER A 41 12.27 -7.16 -15.71
N PRO A 42 12.82 -6.33 -16.62
CA PRO A 42 13.52 -5.09 -16.28
C PRO A 42 12.67 -4.03 -15.56
N LEU A 43 11.34 -4.11 -15.64
CA LEU A 43 10.43 -3.21 -14.92
C LEU A 43 10.30 -3.51 -13.41
N VAL A 44 10.66 -4.72 -12.97
CA VAL A 44 10.57 -5.15 -11.56
C VAL A 44 11.88 -4.90 -10.81
N GLN A 45 13.01 -4.83 -11.53
CA GLN A 45 14.35 -4.71 -10.94
C GLN A 45 14.58 -3.34 -10.28
N THR A 46 14.02 -2.27 -10.85
CA THR A 46 14.15 -0.90 -10.32
C THR A 46 13.37 -0.69 -9.03
N ALA A 47 12.29 -1.44 -8.81
CA ALA A 47 11.51 -1.38 -7.57
C ALA A 47 12.08 -2.28 -6.46
N TYR A 48 12.82 -3.34 -6.83
CA TYR A 48 13.35 -4.32 -5.88
C TYR A 48 14.70 -3.91 -5.26
N SER A 49 15.55 -3.15 -5.98
CA SER A 49 16.88 -2.78 -5.47
C SER A 49 16.86 -1.68 -4.39
N GLY A 50 15.75 -0.96 -4.22
CA GLY A 50 15.63 0.11 -3.22
C GLY A 50 15.12 -0.35 -1.85
N ALA A 51 14.62 -1.58 -1.73
CA ALA A 51 13.88 -2.04 -0.54
C ALA A 51 14.54 -3.18 0.24
N VAL A 52 15.69 -3.68 -0.20
CA VAL A 52 16.43 -4.73 0.52
C VAL A 52 17.87 -4.27 0.72
N GLY A 53 18.07 -3.42 1.73
CA GLY A 53 19.37 -3.34 2.39
C GLY A 53 19.62 -4.66 3.11
N GLU A 54 20.78 -5.25 2.87
CA GLU A 54 21.29 -6.45 3.54
C GLU A 54 21.04 -6.39 5.05
N SER A 55 20.23 -7.34 5.55
CA SER A 55 20.08 -7.57 6.98
C SER A 55 21.32 -8.32 7.48
N THR A 56 22.34 -7.56 7.88
CA THR A 56 23.33 -8.04 8.84
C THR A 56 22.65 -8.19 10.19
N ILE A 57 22.77 -9.37 10.79
CA ILE A 57 22.38 -9.65 12.17
C ILE A 57 23.11 -8.64 13.08
N VAL A 58 22.34 -7.73 13.70
CA VAL A 58 22.84 -6.79 14.69
C VAL A 58 22.81 -7.48 16.05
N ASP A 59 23.99 -7.84 16.53
CA ASP A 59 24.28 -8.08 17.93
C ASP A 59 23.81 -6.86 18.76
N SER A 60 23.11 -7.14 19.87
CA SER A 60 22.49 -6.16 20.76
C SER A 60 23.54 -5.45 21.61
N SER A 61 24.39 -4.67 20.97
CA SER A 61 25.34 -3.75 21.59
C SER A 61 25.24 -2.41 20.87
N GLY A 62 24.96 -1.35 21.63
CA GLY A 62 24.52 -0.04 21.14
C GLY A 62 25.21 0.43 19.85
N MET A 63 24.46 0.47 18.77
CA MET A 63 24.88 1.11 17.53
C MET A 63 24.19 2.47 17.43
N ALA A 64 24.99 3.51 17.53
CA ALA A 64 24.59 4.90 17.48
C ALA A 64 23.83 5.22 16.18
N LEU A 65 22.77 6.02 16.33
CA LEU A 65 22.07 6.72 15.26
C LEU A 65 23.10 7.34 14.29
N PRO A 66 22.89 7.29 12.96
CA PRO A 66 23.53 8.26 12.09
C PRO A 66 22.97 9.64 12.48
N ALA A 67 23.79 10.38 13.23
CA ALA A 67 23.57 11.76 13.57
C ALA A 67 23.60 12.61 12.29
N SER A 68 22.44 12.72 11.66
CA SER A 68 22.12 13.80 10.73
C SER A 68 20.75 14.41 11.09
N ALA A 69 20.60 14.67 12.39
CA ALA A 69 19.78 15.75 12.93
C ALA A 69 20.79 16.72 13.56
N MET A 70 20.90 18.01 13.25
CA MET A 70 20.05 18.95 12.53
C MET A 70 20.96 20.01 11.85
N PRO A 71 20.42 20.87 10.96
CA PRO A 71 19.92 22.15 11.47
C PRO A 71 18.50 22.47 10.98
N GLY A 72 17.60 22.68 11.96
CA GLY A 72 16.20 23.04 11.79
C GLY A 72 15.30 22.08 12.56
N SER A 73 14.82 22.47 13.74
CA SER A 73 14.03 21.66 14.68
C SER A 73 12.62 21.32 14.15
N GLY A 74 12.53 20.50 13.10
CA GLY A 74 11.25 20.05 12.57
C GLY A 74 11.35 19.04 11.43
N LEU A 75 10.21 18.43 11.08
CA LEU A 75 10.09 17.37 10.06
C LEU A 75 9.61 17.89 8.72
N THR A 76 10.29 17.57 7.64
CA THR A 76 9.89 17.90 6.26
C THR A 76 9.03 16.80 5.63
N LEU A 77 8.28 17.13 4.57
CA LEU A 77 7.51 16.13 3.81
C LEU A 77 8.39 14.99 3.28
N SER A 78 9.56 15.30 2.71
CA SER A 78 10.48 14.30 2.16
C SER A 78 10.99 13.35 3.24
N GLN A 79 11.29 13.84 4.44
CA GLN A 79 11.67 12.99 5.58
C GLN A 79 10.53 12.08 6.00
N LEU A 80 9.29 12.59 6.07
CA LEU A 80 8.11 11.79 6.42
C LEU A 80 7.85 10.69 5.39
N LEU A 81 7.99 10.98 4.10
CA LEU A 81 7.85 9.99 3.03
C LEU A 81 8.96 8.93 3.08
N ALA A 82 10.21 9.32 3.37
CA ALA A 82 11.31 8.38 3.56
C ALA A 82 11.05 7.43 4.76
N MET A 83 10.64 7.98 5.91
CA MET A 83 10.25 7.18 7.08
C MET A 83 9.08 6.24 6.77
N THR A 84 8.13 6.68 5.94
CA THR A 84 6.98 5.89 5.51
C THR A 84 7.41 4.66 4.73
N VAL A 85 8.31 4.80 3.74
CA VAL A 85 8.81 3.66 2.97
C VAL A 85 9.51 2.64 3.86
N GLU A 86 10.30 3.11 4.83
CA GLU A 86 11.07 2.24 5.71
C GLU A 86 10.20 1.51 6.75
N ARG A 87 9.17 2.18 7.30
CA ARG A 87 8.53 1.72 8.56
C ARG A 87 7.03 1.51 8.47
N ASN A 88 6.37 1.83 7.36
CA ASN A 88 4.91 1.74 7.31
C ASN A 88 4.42 0.28 7.26
N PRO A 89 3.59 -0.16 8.22
CA PRO A 89 3.12 -1.55 8.29
C PRO A 89 2.23 -1.96 7.11
N ARG A 90 1.54 -1.02 6.44
CA ARG A 90 0.74 -1.31 5.24
C ARG A 90 1.64 -1.77 4.09
N LEU A 91 2.81 -1.14 3.93
CA LEU A 91 3.79 -1.51 2.90
C LEU A 91 4.44 -2.86 3.22
N ALA A 92 4.77 -3.11 4.49
CA ALA A 92 5.26 -4.42 4.92
C ALA A 92 4.22 -5.53 4.69
N GLN A 93 2.94 -5.27 4.97
CA GLN A 93 1.86 -6.23 4.77
C GLN A 93 1.73 -6.64 3.29
N VAL A 94 1.71 -5.68 2.36
CA VAL A 94 1.62 -5.99 0.93
C VAL A 94 2.88 -6.65 0.40
N ALA A 95 4.06 -6.36 0.96
CA ALA A 95 5.29 -7.09 0.64
C ALA A 95 5.19 -8.57 1.05
N TRP A 96 4.69 -8.89 2.24
CA TRP A 96 4.44 -10.28 2.66
C TRP A 96 3.35 -10.98 1.85
N ALA A 97 2.39 -10.24 1.30
CA ALA A 97 1.42 -10.80 0.36
C ALA A 97 2.08 -11.28 -0.95
N VAL A 98 3.16 -10.62 -1.39
CA VAL A 98 3.98 -11.10 -2.53
C VAL A 98 4.65 -12.42 -2.18
N GLU A 99 5.28 -12.55 -1.02
CA GLU A 99 5.90 -13.82 -0.58
C GLU A 99 4.86 -14.93 -0.42
N THR A 100 3.68 -14.61 0.08
CA THR A 100 2.55 -15.56 0.14
C THR A 100 2.16 -16.05 -1.26
N ALA A 101 2.06 -15.14 -2.24
CA ALA A 101 1.78 -15.51 -3.62
C ALA A 101 2.90 -16.36 -4.23
N ARG A 102 4.18 -16.05 -3.92
CA ARG A 102 5.33 -16.85 -4.38
C ARG A 102 5.32 -18.26 -3.80
N GLY A 103 5.05 -18.40 -2.49
CA GLY A 103 4.90 -19.71 -1.85
C GLY A 103 3.81 -20.54 -2.50
N ARG A 104 2.65 -19.93 -2.81
CA ARG A 104 1.57 -20.59 -3.56
C ARG A 104 1.98 -20.97 -4.99
N ALA A 105 2.77 -20.13 -5.67
CA ALA A 105 3.26 -20.43 -7.00
C ALA A 105 4.28 -21.58 -7.01
N ILE A 106 5.13 -21.69 -6.00
CA ILE A 106 6.01 -22.83 -5.79
C ILE A 106 5.16 -24.09 -5.59
N GLN A 107 4.24 -24.06 -4.62
CA GLN A 107 3.39 -25.20 -4.28
C GLN A 107 2.54 -25.68 -5.47
N ALA A 108 2.04 -24.77 -6.31
CA ALA A 108 1.25 -25.10 -7.49
C ALA A 108 2.03 -25.87 -8.57
N GLY A 109 3.37 -25.81 -8.53
CA GLY A 109 4.26 -26.52 -9.44
C GLY A 109 4.92 -27.76 -8.85
N LEU A 110 4.74 -28.05 -7.56
CA LEU A 110 5.35 -29.21 -6.93
C LEU A 110 4.63 -30.50 -7.36
N TYR A 111 5.43 -31.55 -7.49
CA TYR A 111 4.92 -32.87 -7.80
C TYR A 111 4.24 -33.46 -6.56
N PRO A 112 3.12 -34.21 -6.71
CA PRO A 112 2.51 -34.91 -5.59
C PRO A 112 3.50 -35.87 -4.92
N ASN A 113 3.48 -35.93 -3.59
CA ASN A 113 4.31 -36.87 -2.85
C ASN A 113 3.87 -38.31 -3.13
N PRO A 114 4.80 -39.27 -3.08
CA PRO A 114 4.44 -40.67 -3.10
C PRO A 114 3.67 -41.06 -1.83
N VAL A 115 2.87 -42.11 -1.94
CA VAL A 115 2.07 -42.66 -0.86
C VAL A 115 2.57 -44.06 -0.53
N LEU A 116 2.96 -44.28 0.72
CA LEU A 116 3.19 -45.60 1.28
C LEU A 116 1.92 -46.05 1.99
N THR A 117 1.32 -47.14 1.51
CA THR A 117 0.17 -47.80 2.12
C THR A 117 0.63 -49.12 2.70
N VAL A 118 0.24 -49.45 3.93
CA VAL A 118 0.49 -50.76 4.53
C VAL A 118 -0.86 -51.36 4.88
N THR A 119 -1.24 -52.44 4.18
CA THR A 119 -2.49 -53.15 4.43
C THR A 119 -2.22 -54.45 5.18
N GLY A 120 -3.07 -54.76 6.16
CA GLY A 120 -3.09 -56.04 6.86
C GLY A 120 -4.43 -56.73 6.60
N ASP A 121 -4.41 -57.82 5.83
CA ASP A 121 -5.58 -58.63 5.50
C ASP A 121 -5.54 -59.98 6.25
N GLU A 122 -6.68 -60.66 6.39
CA GLU A 122 -6.79 -61.98 7.06
C GLU A 122 -6.18 -62.06 8.48
N LEU A 123 -6.15 -60.93 9.20
CA LEU A 123 -5.62 -60.87 10.56
C LEU A 123 -6.46 -61.76 11.49
N GLY A 124 -5.80 -62.68 12.20
CA GLY A 124 -6.46 -63.61 13.11
C GLY A 124 -7.06 -64.86 12.47
N ASP A 125 -6.77 -65.15 11.19
CA ASP A 125 -7.20 -66.42 10.58
C ASP A 125 -6.54 -67.64 11.26
N ARG A 126 -7.30 -68.74 11.39
CA ARG A 126 -6.89 -69.95 12.12
C ARG A 126 -5.69 -70.65 11.47
N THR A 127 -5.56 -70.54 10.15
CA THR A 127 -4.49 -71.15 9.34
C THR A 127 -3.26 -70.26 9.17
N GLY A 128 -3.34 -68.97 9.55
CA GLY A 128 -2.18 -68.09 9.71
C GLY A 128 -2.54 -66.83 10.48
N PRO A 129 -2.45 -66.87 11.82
CA PRO A 129 -2.91 -65.78 12.69
C PRO A 129 -2.22 -64.44 12.44
N GLY A 130 -1.03 -64.46 11.81
CA GLY A 130 -0.26 -63.28 11.44
C GLY A 130 -0.79 -62.52 10.22
N GLY A 131 -1.79 -63.05 9.50
CA GLY A 131 -2.42 -62.43 8.34
C GLY A 131 -1.50 -62.26 7.13
N ILE A 132 -1.95 -61.39 6.22
CA ILE A 132 -1.28 -60.99 4.99
C ILE A 132 -0.90 -59.52 5.12
N TRP A 133 0.39 -59.21 5.02
CA TRP A 133 0.88 -57.84 5.08
C TRP A 133 1.35 -57.38 3.71
N THR A 134 0.82 -56.25 3.24
CA THR A 134 1.13 -55.68 1.93
C THR A 134 1.53 -54.20 2.06
N PRO A 135 2.81 -53.89 2.31
CA PRO A 135 3.36 -52.57 2.01
C PRO A 135 3.35 -52.32 0.49
N MET A 136 2.77 -51.19 0.08
CA MET A 136 2.69 -50.71 -1.29
C MET A 136 3.11 -49.25 -1.36
N PHE A 137 4.08 -48.96 -2.23
CA PHE A 137 4.46 -47.60 -2.59
C PHE A 137 3.75 -47.23 -3.89
N SER A 138 3.13 -46.06 -3.93
CA SER A 138 2.46 -45.55 -5.13
C SER A 138 2.81 -44.10 -5.39
N GLN A 139 2.99 -43.74 -6.65
CA GLN A 139 3.27 -42.39 -7.10
C GLN A 139 2.27 -42.01 -8.18
N GLU A 140 1.60 -40.87 -7.98
CA GLU A 140 0.80 -40.25 -9.03
C GLU A 140 1.71 -39.54 -10.04
N ILE A 141 1.54 -39.85 -11.32
CA ILE A 141 2.21 -39.19 -12.43
C ILE A 141 1.25 -38.18 -13.06
N VAL A 142 1.53 -36.91 -12.81
CA VAL A 142 0.71 -35.81 -13.33
C VAL A 142 0.95 -35.63 -14.82
N THR A 143 -0.09 -35.79 -15.62
CA THR A 143 -0.03 -35.74 -17.08
C THR A 143 -0.45 -34.37 -17.61
N ALA A 144 -0.40 -34.20 -18.94
CA ALA A 144 -0.93 -33.04 -19.66
C ALA A 144 -0.43 -31.67 -19.19
N HIS A 145 0.79 -31.60 -18.64
CA HIS A 145 1.43 -30.36 -18.19
C HIS A 145 0.59 -29.56 -17.17
N LYS A 146 -0.28 -30.23 -16.39
CA LYS A 146 -1.19 -29.58 -15.42
C LYS A 146 -0.42 -28.74 -14.39
N LEU A 147 0.67 -29.26 -13.84
CA LEU A 147 1.51 -28.54 -12.86
C LEU A 147 2.11 -27.26 -13.45
N GLY A 148 2.52 -27.28 -14.72
CA GLY A 148 3.05 -26.10 -15.40
C GLY A 148 1.98 -25.01 -15.60
N LEU A 149 0.76 -25.40 -15.97
CA LEU A 149 -0.37 -24.47 -16.08
C LEU A 149 -0.82 -23.92 -14.72
N SER A 150 -0.87 -24.76 -13.69
CA SER A 150 -1.17 -24.34 -12.31
C SER A 150 -0.13 -23.34 -11.80
N ARG A 151 1.16 -23.62 -12.00
CA ARG A 151 2.25 -22.70 -11.67
C ARG A 151 2.16 -21.40 -12.47
N ALA A 152 1.90 -21.47 -13.77
CA ALA A 152 1.79 -20.29 -14.63
C ALA A 152 0.63 -19.37 -14.22
N ALA A 153 -0.52 -19.93 -13.82
CA ALA A 153 -1.62 -19.14 -13.27
C ALA A 153 -1.23 -18.48 -11.94
N ALA A 154 -0.58 -19.23 -11.04
CA ALA A 154 -0.14 -18.70 -9.75
C ALA A 154 0.96 -17.63 -9.88
N LEU A 155 1.82 -17.71 -10.91
CA LEU A 155 2.81 -16.66 -11.19
C LEU A 155 2.15 -15.32 -11.59
N LYS A 156 0.99 -15.35 -12.28
CA LYS A 156 0.22 -14.13 -12.55
C LYS A 156 -0.33 -13.50 -11.27
N ASP A 157 -0.57 -14.29 -10.23
CA ASP A 157 -0.94 -13.75 -8.91
C ASP A 157 0.25 -13.11 -8.19
N VAL A 158 1.47 -13.61 -8.40
CA VAL A 158 2.69 -12.95 -7.92
C VAL A 158 2.85 -11.58 -8.59
N ASP A 159 2.68 -11.50 -9.91
CA ASP A 159 2.75 -10.24 -10.65
C ASP A 159 1.69 -9.24 -10.15
N ARG A 160 0.45 -9.69 -9.90
CA ARG A 160 -0.63 -8.86 -9.34
C ARG A 160 -0.32 -8.39 -7.91
N ALA A 161 0.24 -9.27 -7.08
CA ALA A 161 0.66 -8.91 -5.73
C ALA A 161 1.78 -7.85 -5.76
N ALA A 162 2.72 -7.95 -6.71
CA ALA A 162 3.76 -6.95 -6.88
C ALA A 162 3.20 -5.58 -7.30
N LEU A 163 2.22 -5.53 -8.21
CA LEU A 163 1.53 -4.28 -8.55
C LEU A 163 0.74 -3.71 -7.37
N ALA A 164 0.18 -4.56 -6.51
CA ALA A 164 -0.51 -4.11 -5.31
C ALA A 164 0.43 -3.38 -4.33
N VAL A 165 1.72 -3.74 -4.29
CA VAL A 165 2.74 -2.98 -3.54
C VAL A 165 2.86 -1.55 -4.08
N ILE A 166 2.90 -1.39 -5.40
CA ILE A 166 3.00 -0.08 -6.05
C ILE A 166 1.74 0.75 -5.78
N SER A 167 0.54 0.17 -5.96
CA SER A 167 -0.71 0.85 -5.65
C SER A 167 -0.77 1.29 -4.18
N GLU A 168 -0.35 0.43 -3.26
CA GLU A 168 -0.39 0.73 -1.83
C GLU A 168 0.63 1.81 -1.45
N ARG A 169 1.82 1.81 -2.06
CA ARG A 169 2.82 2.88 -1.89
C ARG A 169 2.21 4.25 -2.17
N TYR A 170 1.59 4.44 -3.33
CA TYR A 170 1.05 5.76 -3.70
C TYR A 170 -0.21 6.12 -2.92
N ARG A 171 -1.00 5.15 -2.46
CA ARG A 171 -2.09 5.40 -1.50
C ARG A 171 -1.55 5.94 -0.17
N VAL A 172 -0.54 5.28 0.39
CA VAL A 172 0.08 5.73 1.65
C VAL A 172 0.78 7.09 1.46
N PHE A 173 1.46 7.33 0.34
CA PHE A 173 2.06 8.64 0.04
C PHE A 173 0.99 9.73 -0.04
N THR A 174 -0.13 9.45 -0.68
CA THR A 174 -1.27 10.38 -0.75
C THR A 174 -1.81 10.69 0.64
N ASP A 175 -2.02 9.67 1.48
CA ASP A 175 -2.48 9.86 2.86
C ASP A 175 -1.52 10.75 3.67
N VAL A 176 -0.21 10.47 3.61
CA VAL A 176 0.83 11.25 4.29
C VAL A 176 0.84 12.69 3.80
N ARG A 177 0.80 12.91 2.48
CA ARG A 177 0.77 14.25 1.86
C ARG A 177 -0.47 15.04 2.30
N GLN A 178 -1.64 14.43 2.27
CA GLN A 178 -2.88 15.07 2.73
C GLN A 178 -2.80 15.45 4.21
N ARG A 179 -2.29 14.56 5.08
CA ARG A 179 -2.20 14.85 6.52
C ARG A 179 -1.12 15.87 6.83
N TYR A 180 -0.03 15.87 6.06
CA TYR A 180 1.02 16.87 6.13
C TYR A 180 0.46 18.26 5.82
N TYR A 181 -0.23 18.43 4.68
CA TYR A 181 -0.79 19.74 4.30
C TYR A 181 -1.93 20.18 5.22
N ALA A 182 -2.73 19.26 5.74
CA ALA A 182 -3.71 19.57 6.78
C ALA A 182 -3.04 20.15 8.05
N LEU A 183 -1.93 19.53 8.50
CA LEU A 183 -1.20 19.98 9.68
C LEU A 183 -0.48 21.33 9.45
N VAL A 184 0.23 21.49 8.32
CA VAL A 184 0.91 22.76 7.99
C VAL A 184 -0.08 23.91 7.89
N THR A 185 -1.27 23.66 7.30
CA THR A 185 -2.36 24.65 7.25
C THR A 185 -2.83 25.04 8.65
N LEU A 186 -2.98 24.05 9.54
CA LEU A 186 -3.41 24.28 10.92
C LEU A 186 -2.37 25.06 11.73
N GLN A 187 -1.08 24.77 11.55
CA GLN A 187 0.03 25.53 12.15
C GLN A 187 0.01 26.99 11.67
N ARG A 188 -0.13 27.21 10.35
CA ARG A 188 -0.19 28.55 9.77
C ARG A 188 -1.44 29.33 10.22
N ARG A 189 -2.57 28.65 10.39
CA ARG A 189 -3.79 29.23 10.98
C ARG A 189 -3.55 29.69 12.41
N ALA A 190 -2.84 28.91 13.23
CA ALA A 190 -2.51 29.30 14.60
C ALA A 190 -1.61 30.54 14.64
N GLU A 191 -0.64 30.64 13.73
CA GLU A 191 0.22 31.83 13.59
C GLU A 191 -0.59 33.07 13.23
N ILE A 192 -1.45 32.98 12.20
CA ILE A 192 -2.31 34.09 11.78
C ILE A 192 -3.24 34.51 12.92
N LEU A 193 -3.84 33.58 13.65
CA LEU A 193 -4.69 33.90 14.79
C LEU A 193 -3.93 34.60 15.92
N ALA A 194 -2.68 34.19 16.19
CA ALA A 194 -1.83 34.87 17.17
C ALA A 194 -1.50 36.31 16.75
N GLU A 195 -1.20 36.53 15.46
CA GLU A 195 -1.02 37.88 14.90
C GLU A 195 -2.30 38.73 15.02
N LEU A 196 -3.47 38.13 14.73
CA LEU A 196 -4.77 38.79 14.82
C LEU A 196 -5.14 39.16 16.25
N ILE A 197 -4.81 38.33 17.25
CA ILE A 197 -5.02 38.64 18.67
C ILE A 197 -4.19 39.86 19.07
N GLN A 198 -2.90 39.92 18.70
CA GLN A 198 -2.06 41.09 19.00
C GLN A 198 -2.61 42.37 18.36
N LEU A 199 -3.15 42.24 17.16
CA LEU A 199 -3.76 43.38 16.46
C LEU A 199 -5.08 43.79 17.12
N ALA A 200 -5.93 42.84 17.51
CA ALA A 200 -7.20 43.10 18.19
C ALA A 200 -7.01 43.72 19.59
N GLU A 201 -5.99 43.28 20.35
CA GLU A 201 -5.64 43.89 21.65
C GLU A 201 -5.29 45.37 21.50
N LYS A 202 -4.47 45.73 20.50
CA LYS A 202 -4.16 47.12 20.18
C LYS A 202 -5.40 47.91 19.76
N SER A 203 -6.31 47.29 19.00
CA SER A 203 -7.56 47.94 18.59
C SER A 203 -8.48 48.23 19.78
N VAL A 204 -8.60 47.28 20.73
CA VAL A 204 -9.34 47.48 22.00
C VAL A 204 -8.71 48.59 22.84
N GLU A 205 -7.37 48.63 22.96
CA GLU A 205 -6.67 49.69 23.68
C GLU A 205 -6.95 51.07 23.08
N ASN A 206 -6.87 51.19 21.75
CA ASN A 206 -7.16 52.44 21.05
C ASN A 206 -8.63 52.85 21.18
N ALA A 207 -9.57 51.92 21.09
CA ALA A 207 -10.99 52.20 21.28
C ALA A 207 -11.30 52.70 22.70
N ASN A 208 -10.64 52.15 23.72
CA ASN A 208 -10.77 52.62 25.10
C ASN A 208 -10.22 54.05 25.30
N LYS A 209 -9.12 54.40 24.63
CA LYS A 209 -8.59 55.78 24.63
C LYS A 209 -9.60 56.75 24.01
N LEU A 210 -10.21 56.38 22.90
CA LEU A 210 -11.25 57.19 22.23
C LEU A 210 -12.51 57.34 23.07
N LEU A 211 -12.96 56.27 23.74
CA LEU A 211 -14.08 56.32 24.67
C LEU A 211 -13.79 57.29 25.83
N THR A 212 -12.58 57.26 26.40
CA THR A 212 -12.15 58.16 27.47
C THR A 212 -12.09 59.62 27.00
N ALA A 213 -11.68 59.84 25.75
CA ALA A 213 -11.69 61.15 25.09
C ALA A 213 -13.10 61.61 24.67
N LYS A 214 -14.15 60.78 24.86
CA LYS A 214 -15.53 60.99 24.38
C LYS A 214 -15.66 61.08 22.86
N GLU A 215 -14.71 60.49 22.13
CA GLU A 215 -14.67 60.41 20.66
C GLU A 215 -15.03 59.00 20.14
N GLY A 216 -15.41 58.09 21.03
CA GLY A 216 -15.86 56.74 20.70
C GLY A 216 -17.03 56.29 21.59
N SER A 217 -17.68 55.19 21.21
CA SER A 217 -18.81 54.65 21.96
C SER A 217 -18.42 53.38 22.74
N ARG A 218 -19.16 53.10 23.84
CA ARG A 218 -19.02 51.83 24.56
C ARG A 218 -19.37 50.63 23.66
N LEU A 219 -20.25 50.82 22.67
CA LEU A 219 -20.60 49.79 21.70
C LEU A 219 -19.37 49.34 20.90
N ASP A 220 -18.55 50.29 20.45
CA ASP A 220 -17.34 49.99 19.65
C ASP A 220 -16.32 49.18 20.45
N VAL A 221 -16.11 49.54 21.72
CA VAL A 221 -15.21 48.81 22.62
C VAL A 221 -15.70 47.38 22.82
N VAL A 222 -16.98 47.20 23.15
CA VAL A 222 -17.56 45.87 23.40
C VAL A 222 -17.52 44.99 22.13
N GLN A 223 -17.72 45.56 20.94
CA GLN A 223 -17.60 44.81 19.69
C GLN A 223 -16.18 44.29 19.47
N LEU A 224 -15.16 45.10 19.75
CA LEU A 224 -13.77 44.67 19.63
C LEU A 224 -13.36 43.65 20.68
N GLU A 225 -13.88 43.78 21.90
CA GLU A 225 -13.70 42.77 22.94
C GLU A 225 -14.30 41.43 22.52
N VAL A 226 -15.49 41.44 21.90
CA VAL A 226 -16.11 40.21 21.35
C VAL A 226 -15.26 39.60 20.24
N ASP A 227 -14.74 40.41 19.30
CA ASP A 227 -13.88 39.91 18.22
C ASP A 227 -12.55 39.35 18.78
N LEU A 228 -11.93 40.02 19.76
CA LEU A 228 -10.73 39.56 20.45
C LEU A 228 -10.95 38.21 21.15
N GLU A 229 -12.03 38.08 21.93
CA GLU A 229 -12.38 36.83 22.61
C GLU A 229 -12.71 35.71 21.61
N SER A 230 -13.32 36.06 20.46
CA SER A 230 -13.57 35.11 19.37
C SER A 230 -12.26 34.56 18.78
N TYR A 231 -11.27 35.43 18.50
CA TYR A 231 -9.97 34.99 18.01
C TYR A 231 -9.18 34.17 19.05
N ARG A 232 -9.28 34.52 20.35
CA ARG A 232 -8.67 33.74 21.44
C ARG A 232 -9.26 32.34 21.52
N ALA A 233 -10.59 32.22 21.47
CA ALA A 233 -11.28 30.94 21.46
C ALA A 233 -10.89 30.09 20.23
N GLU A 234 -10.79 30.71 19.05
CA GLU A 234 -10.38 30.03 17.81
C GLU A 234 -8.91 29.57 17.84
N LEU A 235 -8.00 30.38 18.41
CA LEU A 235 -6.61 29.99 18.61
C LEU A 235 -6.49 28.83 19.59
N GLU A 236 -7.24 28.87 20.69
CA GLU A 236 -7.25 27.79 21.67
C GLU A 236 -7.76 26.48 21.05
N ALA A 237 -8.86 26.54 20.29
CA ALA A 237 -9.38 25.40 19.56
C ALA A 237 -8.34 24.84 18.56
N THR A 238 -7.70 25.72 17.80
CA THR A 238 -6.64 25.36 16.83
C THR A 238 -5.45 24.68 17.52
N LYS A 239 -4.99 25.24 18.66
CA LYS A 239 -3.90 24.67 19.46
C LYS A 239 -4.25 23.31 20.04
N ARG A 240 -5.50 23.09 20.46
CA ARG A 240 -5.98 21.78 20.93
C ARG A 240 -6.07 20.75 19.80
N GLU A 241 -6.30 21.18 18.56
CA GLU A 241 -6.34 20.28 17.41
C GLU A 241 -4.94 19.86 16.91
N LEU A 242 -3.92 20.72 17.04
CA LEU A 242 -2.56 20.45 16.55
C LEU A 242 -1.99 19.08 16.98
N PRO A 243 -2.02 18.68 18.27
CA PRO A 243 -1.53 17.36 18.68
C PRO A 243 -2.31 16.21 18.02
N ALA A 244 -3.64 16.35 17.87
CA ALA A 244 -4.47 15.35 17.21
C ALA A 244 -4.15 15.25 15.70
N ALA A 245 -3.94 16.38 15.03
CA ALA A 245 -3.52 16.44 13.63
C ALA A 245 -2.14 15.81 13.43
N PHE A 246 -1.19 16.09 14.33
CA PHE A 246 0.13 15.45 14.33
C PHE A 246 0.03 13.93 14.52
N ARG A 247 -0.80 13.45 15.47
CA ARG A 247 -1.01 12.01 15.66
C ARG A 247 -1.65 11.34 14.45
N ARG A 248 -2.57 12.01 13.74
CA ARG A 248 -3.13 11.51 12.46
C ARG A 248 -2.04 11.40 11.38
N LEU A 249 -1.13 12.37 11.29
CA LEU A 249 0.02 12.30 10.39
C LEU A 249 0.96 11.16 10.77
N ALA A 250 1.35 11.06 12.04
CA ALA A 250 2.21 10.02 12.57
C ALA A 250 1.64 8.61 12.29
N ALA A 251 0.33 8.43 12.45
CA ALA A 251 -0.37 7.20 12.10
C ALA A 251 -0.31 6.90 10.59
N SER A 252 -0.45 7.92 9.72
CA SER A 252 -0.32 7.73 8.25
C SER A 252 1.09 7.35 7.81
N VAL A 253 2.12 7.84 8.51
CA VAL A 253 3.52 7.43 8.30
C VAL A 253 3.77 6.00 8.78
N GLY A 254 2.98 5.52 9.75
CA GLY A 254 3.14 4.21 10.38
C GLY A 254 3.95 4.24 11.68
N LEU A 255 4.12 5.42 12.29
CA LEU A 255 4.91 5.64 13.50
C LEU A 255 4.06 6.27 14.59
N GLN A 256 3.33 5.46 15.37
CA GLN A 256 2.47 5.96 16.44
C GLN A 256 3.23 6.79 17.49
N ASP A 257 4.45 6.38 17.81
CA ASP A 257 5.30 6.99 18.83
C ASP A 257 6.24 8.06 18.28
N LEU A 258 5.97 8.60 17.09
CA LEU A 258 6.72 9.72 16.55
C LEU A 258 6.67 10.89 17.56
N PRO A 259 7.82 11.39 18.04
CA PRO A 259 7.85 12.49 18.99
C PRO A 259 7.26 13.73 18.34
N GLU A 260 6.38 14.42 19.07
CA GLU A 260 5.74 15.63 18.57
C GLU A 260 6.80 16.71 18.31
N THR A 261 6.75 17.27 17.10
CA THR A 261 7.67 18.31 16.66
C THR A 261 7.00 19.17 15.60
N THR A 262 7.57 20.34 15.35
CA THR A 262 7.07 21.23 14.30
C THR A 262 7.30 20.57 12.95
N VAL A 263 6.25 20.48 12.13
CA VAL A 263 6.39 20.09 10.74
C VAL A 263 6.81 21.31 9.93
N LEU A 264 7.92 21.21 9.21
CA LEU A 264 8.45 22.25 8.34
C LEU A 264 7.78 22.16 6.98
N GLY A 265 7.21 23.28 6.53
CA GLY A 265 6.49 23.36 5.28
C GLY A 265 5.90 24.73 5.06
N THR A 266 5.59 25.04 3.81
CA THR A 266 4.76 26.19 3.46
C THR A 266 3.68 25.77 2.49
N VAL A 267 2.54 26.43 2.59
CA VAL A 267 1.44 26.32 1.60
C VAL A 267 1.51 27.42 0.54
N ASP A 268 2.44 28.36 0.69
CA ASP A 268 2.69 29.45 -0.27
C ASP A 268 3.67 29.01 -1.37
N LEU A 269 3.55 27.77 -1.85
CA LEU A 269 4.33 27.25 -2.98
C LEU A 269 3.60 27.57 -4.29
N THR A 270 4.34 27.52 -5.40
CA THR A 270 3.75 27.62 -6.73
C THR A 270 2.71 26.51 -6.91
N LEU A 271 1.49 26.92 -7.24
CA LEU A 271 0.37 26.01 -7.42
C LEU A 271 0.67 25.06 -8.60
N PRO A 272 0.63 23.72 -8.42
CA PRO A 272 0.77 22.79 -9.53
C PRO A 272 -0.29 23.11 -10.59
N ASP A 273 0.01 22.91 -11.88
CA ASP A 273 -0.97 23.08 -12.95
C ASP A 273 -1.28 21.74 -13.61
N TYR A 274 -2.40 21.14 -13.21
CA TYR A 274 -2.88 19.90 -13.82
C TYR A 274 -3.92 20.20 -14.90
N GLN A 275 -3.87 19.45 -16.00
CA GLN A 275 -4.87 19.50 -17.07
C GLN A 275 -5.63 18.17 -17.11
N LEU A 276 -6.96 18.22 -17.01
CA LEU A 276 -7.79 17.04 -16.78
C LEU A 276 -7.57 15.94 -17.83
N GLU A 277 -7.59 16.31 -19.11
CA GLU A 277 -7.53 15.32 -20.19
C GLU A 277 -6.15 14.67 -20.31
N SER A 278 -5.06 15.43 -20.15
CA SER A 278 -3.71 14.87 -20.16
C SER A 278 -3.44 14.00 -18.93
N THR A 279 -3.87 14.44 -17.75
CA THR A 279 -3.81 13.66 -16.49
C THR A 279 -4.60 12.37 -16.64
N ARG A 280 -5.82 12.42 -17.19
CA ARG A 280 -6.65 11.24 -17.42
C ARG A 280 -6.01 10.24 -18.36
N GLN A 281 -5.49 10.69 -19.49
CA GLN A 281 -4.82 9.82 -20.47
C GLN A 281 -3.60 9.15 -19.87
N TYR A 282 -2.80 9.92 -19.11
CA TYR A 282 -1.64 9.39 -18.41
C TYR A 282 -2.03 8.32 -17.39
N VAL A 283 -2.96 8.61 -16.48
CA VAL A 283 -3.46 7.65 -15.48
C VAL A 283 -3.96 6.37 -16.14
N LEU A 284 -4.79 6.48 -17.19
CA LEU A 284 -5.31 5.29 -17.88
C LEU A 284 -4.23 4.44 -18.57
N SER A 285 -3.08 5.04 -18.89
CA SER A 285 -1.99 4.33 -19.58
C SER A 285 -1.04 3.60 -18.64
N ILE A 286 -0.82 4.10 -17.42
CA ILE A 286 0.22 3.58 -16.51
C ILE A 286 -0.29 2.97 -15.20
N HIS A 287 -1.56 3.20 -14.82
CA HIS A 287 -2.00 2.93 -13.44
C HIS A 287 -1.92 1.42 -13.08
N PRO A 288 -1.28 1.03 -11.95
CA PRO A 288 -1.06 -0.36 -11.59
C PRO A 288 -2.35 -1.17 -11.42
N ASP A 289 -3.43 -0.55 -10.96
CA ASP A 289 -4.73 -1.22 -10.83
C ASP A 289 -5.29 -1.70 -12.18
N ILE A 290 -5.09 -0.94 -13.27
CA ILE A 290 -5.50 -1.35 -14.63
C ILE A 290 -4.63 -2.52 -15.08
N ARG A 291 -3.30 -2.43 -14.87
CA ARG A 291 -2.39 -3.53 -15.21
C ARG A 291 -2.68 -4.80 -14.40
N SER A 292 -3.06 -4.66 -13.13
CA SER A 292 -3.46 -5.78 -12.27
C SER A 292 -4.74 -6.45 -12.77
N ALA A 293 -5.73 -5.67 -13.24
CA ALA A 293 -6.93 -6.21 -13.87
C ALA A 293 -6.60 -6.96 -15.18
N GLN A 294 -5.70 -6.43 -16.01
CA GLN A 294 -5.22 -7.10 -17.22
C GLN A 294 -4.50 -8.42 -16.90
N LEU A 295 -3.65 -8.46 -15.87
CA LEU A 295 -3.04 -9.70 -15.40
C LEU A 295 -4.09 -10.69 -14.87
N GLY A 296 -5.21 -10.20 -14.34
CA GLY A 296 -6.38 -11.01 -14.01
C GLY A 296 -6.95 -11.73 -15.24
N VAL A 297 -7.02 -11.06 -16.39
CA VAL A 297 -7.40 -11.68 -17.67
C VAL A 297 -6.38 -12.74 -18.09
N GLU A 298 -5.09 -12.42 -18.05
CA GLU A 298 -4.01 -13.37 -18.37
C GLU A 298 -4.07 -14.61 -17.47
N ARG A 299 -4.28 -14.44 -16.16
CA ARG A 299 -4.49 -15.53 -15.20
C ARG A 299 -5.70 -16.38 -15.57
N ALA A 300 -6.85 -15.76 -15.84
CA ALA A 300 -8.09 -16.46 -16.19
C ALA A 300 -7.94 -17.28 -17.49
N GLN A 301 -7.18 -16.78 -18.46
CA GLN A 301 -6.86 -17.53 -19.68
C GLN A 301 -6.04 -18.79 -19.38
N VAL A 302 -5.03 -18.70 -18.51
CA VAL A 302 -4.23 -19.87 -18.10
C VAL A 302 -5.08 -20.85 -17.28
N ALA A 303 -5.94 -20.35 -16.38
CA ALA A 303 -6.85 -21.18 -15.61
C ALA A 303 -7.83 -21.94 -16.51
N LEU A 304 -8.36 -21.31 -17.56
CA LEU A 304 -9.18 -21.98 -18.57
C LEU A 304 -8.40 -23.05 -19.33
N LYS A 305 -7.13 -22.80 -19.70
CA LYS A 305 -6.27 -23.83 -20.31
C LYS A 305 -6.05 -25.02 -19.36
N ARG A 306 -5.80 -24.76 -18.06
CA ARG A 306 -5.71 -25.82 -17.04
C ARG A 306 -7.02 -26.62 -16.96
N ALA A 307 -8.17 -25.95 -16.89
CA ALA A 307 -9.46 -26.61 -16.78
C ALA A 307 -9.76 -27.52 -17.98
N LYS A 308 -9.31 -27.13 -19.19
CA LYS A 308 -9.46 -27.92 -20.42
C LYS A 308 -8.60 -29.18 -20.47
N VAL A 309 -7.43 -29.20 -19.80
CA VAL A 309 -6.56 -30.39 -19.74
C VAL A 309 -6.82 -31.27 -18.54
N GLU A 310 -7.63 -30.82 -17.58
CA GLU A 310 -8.03 -31.59 -16.41
C GLU A 310 -8.60 -32.98 -16.73
N PRO A 311 -9.43 -33.16 -17.78
CA PRO A 311 -9.99 -34.47 -18.12
C PRO A 311 -8.95 -35.48 -18.58
N ILE A 312 -7.72 -35.07 -18.92
CA ILE A 312 -6.65 -36.01 -19.25
C ILE A 312 -6.18 -36.63 -17.94
N PRO A 313 -6.36 -37.93 -17.71
CA PRO A 313 -6.16 -38.53 -16.39
C PRO A 313 -4.68 -38.63 -16.00
N ASN A 314 -4.42 -38.51 -14.70
CA ASN A 314 -3.09 -38.76 -14.13
C ASN A 314 -2.87 -40.27 -13.97
N VAL A 315 -1.64 -40.74 -14.14
CA VAL A 315 -1.31 -42.17 -14.11
C VAL A 315 -0.71 -42.51 -12.75
N THR A 316 -1.33 -43.38 -11.95
CA THR A 316 -0.74 -43.85 -10.70
C THR A 316 0.06 -45.12 -10.98
N VAL A 317 1.34 -45.13 -10.64
CA VAL A 317 2.18 -46.33 -10.70
C VAL A 317 2.53 -46.75 -9.29
N GLY A 318 2.38 -48.03 -8.98
CA GLY A 318 2.69 -48.57 -7.68
C GLY A 318 3.42 -49.90 -7.75
N ALA A 319 4.22 -50.15 -6.73
CA ALA A 319 4.86 -51.43 -6.49
C ALA A 319 4.65 -51.83 -5.03
N GLY A 320 4.32 -53.09 -4.80
CA GLY A 320 4.05 -53.63 -3.48
C GLY A 320 4.71 -54.97 -3.29
N TYR A 321 4.89 -55.33 -2.03
CA TYR A 321 5.38 -56.62 -1.62
C TYR A 321 4.38 -57.20 -0.64
N THR A 322 3.94 -58.42 -0.90
CA THR A 322 2.92 -59.12 -0.10
C THR A 322 3.57 -60.30 0.58
N ARG A 323 3.44 -60.36 1.90
CA ARG A 323 3.91 -61.49 2.71
C ARG A 323 2.72 -62.18 3.36
N GLN A 324 2.57 -63.47 3.09
CA GLN A 324 1.47 -64.28 3.63
C GLN A 324 1.96 -65.19 4.75
N SER A 325 1.33 -65.10 5.93
CA SER A 325 1.71 -65.92 7.08
C SER A 325 1.31 -67.40 6.93
N GLN A 326 0.18 -67.68 6.25
CA GLN A 326 -0.35 -69.05 6.06
C GLN A 326 0.60 -69.95 5.26
N ASN A 327 1.04 -69.48 4.09
CA ASN A 327 1.84 -70.27 3.15
C ASN A 327 3.32 -69.88 3.15
N ARG A 328 3.73 -68.90 3.96
CA ARG A 328 5.08 -68.31 3.97
C ARG A 328 5.57 -67.88 2.57
N SER A 329 4.64 -67.39 1.74
CA SER A 329 4.95 -66.89 0.40
C SER A 329 5.26 -65.40 0.41
N ASP A 330 6.08 -65.01 -0.57
CA ASP A 330 6.59 -63.67 -0.80
C ASP A 330 6.28 -63.29 -2.26
N ASP A 331 5.35 -62.37 -2.45
CA ASP A 331 4.87 -61.98 -3.78
C ASP A 331 5.17 -60.51 -4.05
N TRP A 332 5.51 -60.19 -5.29
CA TRP A 332 5.70 -58.81 -5.75
C TRP A 332 4.53 -58.40 -6.64
N SER A 333 4.01 -57.20 -6.44
CA SER A 333 2.95 -56.62 -7.25
C SER A 333 3.43 -55.32 -7.90
N ILE A 334 3.06 -55.12 -9.16
CA ILE A 334 3.21 -53.85 -9.86
C ILE A 334 1.83 -53.50 -10.41
N GLY A 335 1.38 -52.28 -10.15
CA GLY A 335 0.08 -51.78 -10.57
C GLY A 335 0.22 -50.47 -11.34
N VAL A 336 -0.58 -50.32 -12.39
CA VAL A 336 -0.79 -49.04 -13.06
C VAL A 336 -2.28 -48.74 -13.02
N GLY A 337 -2.63 -47.61 -12.40
CA GLY A 337 -4.00 -47.12 -12.27
C GLY A 337 -4.19 -45.85 -13.09
N LEU A 338 -5.32 -45.74 -13.77
CA LEU A 338 -5.72 -44.55 -14.51
C LEU A 338 -7.22 -44.34 -14.32
N PRO A 339 -7.68 -43.17 -13.80
CA PRO A 339 -9.10 -42.88 -13.78
C PRO A 339 -9.62 -42.70 -15.22
N VAL A 340 -10.75 -43.32 -15.56
CA VAL A 340 -11.38 -43.19 -16.87
C VAL A 340 -12.57 -42.20 -16.76
N PRO A 341 -12.47 -40.97 -17.31
CA PRO A 341 -13.49 -39.93 -17.15
C PRO A 341 -14.70 -40.17 -18.06
N LEU A 342 -15.57 -41.12 -17.68
CA LEU A 342 -16.78 -41.44 -18.45
C LEU A 342 -17.86 -40.36 -18.32
N TRP A 343 -18.14 -39.92 -17.08
CA TRP A 343 -19.21 -38.97 -16.77
C TRP A 343 -18.70 -37.56 -16.43
N ASN A 344 -17.60 -37.48 -15.68
CA ASN A 344 -16.98 -36.22 -15.30
C ASN A 344 -15.79 -35.92 -16.22
N ARG A 345 -16.04 -35.10 -17.25
CA ARG A 345 -15.02 -34.56 -18.16
C ARG A 345 -14.70 -33.11 -17.81
N ASN A 346 -14.85 -32.75 -16.54
CA ASN A 346 -14.64 -31.40 -16.03
C ASN A 346 -15.53 -30.32 -16.71
N GLN A 347 -16.67 -30.72 -17.30
CA GLN A 347 -17.50 -29.82 -18.12
C GLN A 347 -18.03 -28.59 -17.36
N GLY A 348 -18.32 -28.76 -16.07
CA GLY A 348 -18.78 -27.67 -15.19
C GLY A 348 -17.69 -26.63 -14.94
N GLU A 349 -16.49 -27.08 -14.53
CA GLU A 349 -15.34 -26.21 -14.27
C GLU A 349 -14.83 -25.53 -15.54
N ILE A 350 -14.90 -26.18 -16.70
CA ILE A 350 -14.56 -25.54 -17.98
C ILE A 350 -15.53 -24.38 -18.25
N ARG A 351 -16.83 -24.59 -18.05
CA ARG A 351 -17.85 -23.54 -18.21
C ARG A 351 -17.66 -22.42 -17.19
N ALA A 352 -17.33 -22.74 -15.94
CA ALA A 352 -17.02 -21.76 -14.90
C ALA A 352 -15.78 -20.93 -15.26
N ALA A 353 -14.70 -21.57 -15.70
CA ALA A 353 -13.48 -20.89 -16.12
C ALA A 353 -13.68 -19.99 -17.35
N GLN A 354 -14.58 -20.37 -18.28
CA GLN A 354 -14.98 -19.51 -19.39
C GLN A 354 -15.73 -18.26 -18.90
N ALA A 355 -16.66 -18.42 -17.95
CA ALA A 355 -17.38 -17.31 -17.36
C ALA A 355 -16.44 -16.37 -16.58
N GLN A 356 -15.54 -16.93 -15.77
CA GLN A 356 -14.50 -16.17 -15.04
C GLN A 356 -13.57 -15.38 -15.97
N LEU A 357 -13.26 -15.90 -17.17
CA LEU A 357 -12.55 -15.14 -18.18
C LEU A 357 -13.37 -13.94 -18.68
N GLY A 358 -14.67 -14.14 -18.92
CA GLY A 358 -15.59 -13.05 -19.26
C GLY A 358 -15.70 -11.99 -18.16
N GLU A 359 -15.76 -12.41 -16.90
CA GLU A 359 -15.73 -11.52 -15.73
C GLU A 359 -14.43 -10.71 -15.68
N ALA A 360 -13.28 -11.37 -15.83
CA ALA A 360 -11.97 -10.71 -15.81
C ALA A 360 -11.81 -9.68 -16.94
N ILE A 361 -12.38 -9.92 -18.13
CA ILE A 361 -12.36 -8.97 -19.24
C ILE A 361 -13.16 -7.71 -18.89
N ASN A 362 -14.36 -7.88 -18.34
CA ASN A 362 -15.21 -6.75 -17.96
C ASN A 362 -14.67 -5.98 -16.74
N GLU A 363 -13.92 -6.67 -15.87
CA GLU A 363 -13.25 -6.05 -14.73
C GLU A 363 -12.27 -4.94 -15.14
N VAL A 364 -11.58 -5.08 -16.28
CA VAL A 364 -10.69 -4.03 -16.81
C VAL A 364 -11.48 -2.74 -17.07
N GLY A 365 -12.63 -2.83 -17.74
CA GLY A 365 -13.49 -1.68 -18.01
C GLY A 365 -14.08 -1.09 -16.72
N ARG A 366 -14.46 -1.95 -15.74
CA ARG A 366 -14.95 -1.51 -14.44
C ARG A 366 -13.89 -0.69 -13.68
N VAL A 367 -12.64 -1.16 -13.65
CA VAL A 367 -11.51 -0.47 -13.00
C VAL A 367 -11.19 0.85 -13.70
N GLN A 368 -11.17 0.87 -15.04
CA GLN A 368 -10.97 2.11 -15.81
C GLN A 368 -12.05 3.16 -15.49
N ASN A 369 -13.31 2.76 -15.49
CA ASN A 369 -14.42 3.67 -15.17
C ASN A 369 -14.35 4.19 -13.73
N ALA A 370 -13.99 3.33 -12.77
CA ALA A 370 -13.80 3.73 -11.38
C ALA A 370 -12.68 4.77 -11.23
N LEU A 371 -11.52 4.54 -11.85
CA LEU A 371 -10.39 5.49 -11.83
C LEU A 371 -10.75 6.82 -12.48
N VAL A 372 -11.46 6.82 -13.61
CA VAL A 372 -11.93 8.06 -14.25
C VAL A 372 -12.90 8.82 -13.34
N GLY A 373 -13.82 8.13 -12.67
CA GLY A 373 -14.77 8.75 -11.74
C GLY A 373 -14.08 9.37 -10.52
N GLN A 374 -13.13 8.64 -9.92
CA GLN A 374 -12.33 9.12 -8.80
C GLN A 374 -11.49 10.33 -9.20
N LEU A 375 -10.75 10.24 -10.31
CA LEU A 375 -9.94 11.34 -10.83
C LEU A 375 -10.79 12.58 -11.15
N SER A 376 -11.95 12.41 -11.77
CA SER A 376 -12.85 13.53 -12.08
C SER A 376 -13.33 14.25 -10.82
N THR A 377 -13.60 13.51 -9.75
CA THR A 377 -14.01 14.06 -8.46
C THR A 377 -12.86 14.86 -7.82
N ALA A 378 -11.68 14.25 -7.73
CA ALA A 378 -10.48 14.92 -7.20
C ALA A 378 -10.14 16.19 -8.00
N PHE A 379 -10.22 16.12 -9.33
CA PHE A 379 -9.93 17.25 -10.21
C PHE A 379 -10.94 18.39 -10.06
N ALA A 380 -12.23 18.09 -9.90
CA ALA A 380 -13.26 19.10 -9.67
C ALA A 380 -13.02 19.84 -8.34
N GLN A 381 -12.70 19.09 -7.27
CA GLN A 381 -12.39 19.64 -5.95
C GLN A 381 -11.11 20.49 -5.95
N TYR A 382 -10.05 19.98 -6.59
CA TYR A 382 -8.80 20.71 -6.80
C TYR A 382 -9.02 22.00 -7.61
N THR A 383 -9.74 21.95 -8.73
CA THR A 383 -9.97 23.14 -9.57
C THR A 383 -10.78 24.20 -8.83
N ALA A 384 -11.81 23.79 -8.06
CA ALA A 384 -12.63 24.70 -7.28
C ALA A 384 -11.83 25.37 -6.15
N SER A 385 -11.07 24.58 -5.39
CA SER A 385 -10.22 25.08 -4.29
C SER A 385 -9.07 25.95 -4.80
N ARG A 386 -8.41 25.58 -5.91
CA ARG A 386 -7.38 26.41 -6.56
C ARG A 386 -7.92 27.76 -7.01
N LYS A 387 -9.03 27.80 -7.75
CA LYS A 387 -9.65 29.07 -8.19
C LYS A 387 -10.06 29.94 -6.99
N ARG A 388 -10.49 29.32 -5.89
CA ARG A 388 -10.83 30.02 -4.64
C ARG A 388 -9.58 30.62 -4.00
N ALA A 389 -8.52 29.83 -3.83
CA ALA A 389 -7.23 30.28 -3.29
C ALA A 389 -6.63 31.42 -4.13
N GLU A 390 -6.60 31.28 -5.46
CA GLU A 390 -6.14 32.32 -6.38
C GLU A 390 -6.92 33.63 -6.23
N ARG A 391 -8.26 33.57 -6.11
CA ARG A 391 -9.08 34.78 -5.87
C ARG A 391 -8.78 35.43 -4.53
N TYR A 392 -8.57 34.64 -3.47
CA TYR A 392 -8.21 35.19 -2.17
C TYR A 392 -6.84 35.88 -2.21
N LEU A 393 -5.83 35.23 -2.76
CA LEU A 393 -4.46 35.74 -2.81
C LEU A 393 -4.29 36.96 -3.73
N THR A 394 -4.91 36.94 -4.91
CA THR A 394 -4.67 37.97 -5.94
C THR A 394 -5.64 39.14 -5.87
N SER A 395 -6.83 38.95 -5.31
CA SER A 395 -7.90 39.96 -5.35
C SER A 395 -8.44 40.33 -3.98
N ILE A 396 -8.87 39.36 -3.16
CA ILE A 396 -9.61 39.66 -1.93
C ILE A 396 -8.69 40.17 -0.83
N VAL A 397 -7.60 39.46 -0.52
CA VAL A 397 -6.64 39.87 0.53
C VAL A 397 -5.98 41.21 0.19
N PRO A 398 -5.44 41.45 -1.03
CA PRO A 398 -4.85 42.74 -1.36
C PRO A 398 -5.84 43.91 -1.28
N LYS A 399 -7.09 43.73 -1.76
CA LYS A 399 -8.12 44.79 -1.68
C LYS A 399 -8.62 45.02 -0.26
N ALA A 400 -8.70 43.97 0.57
CA ALA A 400 -9.03 44.12 1.98
C ALA A 400 -7.93 44.92 2.71
N GLU A 401 -6.65 44.60 2.43
CA GLU A 401 -5.52 45.32 2.99
C GLU A 401 -5.49 46.78 2.52
N GLU A 402 -5.71 47.03 1.22
CA GLU A 402 -5.84 48.39 0.68
C GLU A 402 -6.99 49.17 1.35
N THR A 403 -8.14 48.53 1.54
CA THR A 403 -9.30 49.14 2.21
C THR A 403 -8.96 49.51 3.66
N TYR A 404 -8.22 48.65 4.36
CA TYR A 404 -7.74 48.93 5.71
C TYR A 404 -6.77 50.12 5.73
N GLN A 405 -5.78 50.15 4.84
CA GLN A 405 -4.82 51.25 4.75
C GLN A 405 -5.48 52.59 4.39
N LEU A 406 -6.44 52.60 3.46
CA LEU A 406 -7.20 53.79 3.09
C LEU A 406 -8.09 54.27 4.24
N SER A 407 -8.76 53.35 4.93
CA SER A 407 -9.61 53.68 6.08
C SER A 407 -8.78 54.27 7.22
N LEU A 408 -7.59 53.70 7.50
CA LEU A 408 -6.67 54.20 8.51
C LEU A 408 -6.18 55.62 8.19
N LYS A 409 -5.78 55.90 6.94
CA LYS A 409 -5.36 57.24 6.51
C LYS A 409 -6.50 58.26 6.61
N ALA A 410 -7.70 57.89 6.18
CA ALA A 410 -8.87 58.77 6.25
C ALA A 410 -9.28 59.08 7.70
N TYR A 411 -9.18 58.10 8.61
CA TYR A 411 -9.37 58.31 10.03
C TYR A 411 -8.31 59.26 10.62
N GLN A 412 -7.02 59.04 10.31
CA GLN A 412 -5.93 59.93 10.75
C GLN A 412 -6.09 61.37 10.23
N GLY A 413 -6.70 61.55 9.06
CA GLY A 413 -7.05 62.85 8.48
C GLY A 413 -8.37 63.43 8.97
N GLY A 414 -9.06 62.79 9.93
CA GLY A 414 -10.35 63.24 10.47
C GLY A 414 -11.55 63.10 9.53
N GLN A 415 -11.41 62.36 8.43
CA GLN A 415 -12.44 62.22 7.39
C GLN A 415 -13.43 61.09 7.67
N PHE A 416 -13.03 60.04 8.39
CA PHE A 416 -13.88 58.90 8.75
C PHE A 416 -13.83 58.61 10.25
N GLU A 417 -14.89 58.00 10.75
CA GLU A 417 -14.95 57.43 12.10
C GLU A 417 -14.06 56.19 12.23
N TYR A 418 -13.51 55.98 13.44
CA TYR A 418 -12.64 54.83 13.73
C TYR A 418 -13.32 53.48 13.45
N LEU A 419 -14.65 53.39 13.61
CA LEU A 419 -15.44 52.19 13.31
C LEU A 419 -15.19 51.65 11.89
N ARG A 420 -14.94 52.52 10.91
CA ARG A 420 -14.66 52.11 9.53
C ARG A 420 -13.30 51.42 9.39
N VAL A 421 -12.31 51.83 10.20
CA VAL A 421 -11.00 51.16 10.30
C VAL A 421 -11.18 49.77 10.89
N LEU A 422 -12.01 49.64 11.93
CA LEU A 422 -12.29 48.36 12.59
C LEU A 422 -12.96 47.35 11.64
N GLN A 423 -13.96 47.79 10.88
CA GLN A 423 -14.63 46.97 9.87
C GLN A 423 -13.65 46.49 8.79
N ALA A 424 -12.76 47.37 8.32
CA ALA A 424 -11.75 47.02 7.33
C ALA A 424 -10.71 46.04 7.90
N GLN A 425 -10.28 46.22 9.15
CA GLN A 425 -9.36 45.32 9.84
C GLN A 425 -9.95 43.90 9.99
N ARG A 426 -11.22 43.80 10.38
CA ARG A 426 -11.95 42.52 10.44
C ARG A 426 -12.03 41.85 9.07
N ALA A 427 -12.31 42.63 8.01
CA ALA A 427 -12.35 42.10 6.66
C ALA A 427 -10.99 41.52 6.21
N VAL A 428 -9.87 42.15 6.59
CA VAL A 428 -8.51 41.60 6.36
C VAL A 428 -8.32 40.28 7.11
N ALA A 429 -8.69 40.23 8.39
CA ALA A 429 -8.56 39.04 9.22
C ALA A 429 -9.33 37.84 8.63
N GLU A 430 -10.61 38.03 8.31
CA GLU A 430 -11.45 37.02 7.70
C GLU A 430 -10.92 36.58 6.32
N ALA A 431 -10.42 37.53 5.51
CA ALA A 431 -9.84 37.22 4.21
C ALA A 431 -8.57 36.36 4.32
N ARG A 432 -7.67 36.67 5.27
CA ARG A 432 -6.44 35.89 5.50
C ARG A 432 -6.74 34.48 6.00
N LEU A 433 -7.68 34.32 6.94
CA LEU A 433 -8.09 33.01 7.45
C LEU A 433 -8.75 32.14 6.36
N LYS A 434 -9.59 32.74 5.50
CA LYS A 434 -10.20 32.02 4.37
C LYS A 434 -9.20 31.70 3.26
N ALA A 435 -8.19 32.55 3.05
CA ALA A 435 -7.12 32.31 2.09
C ALA A 435 -6.31 31.07 2.49
N ILE A 436 -5.86 31.00 3.74
CA ILE A 436 -5.05 29.87 4.22
C ILE A 436 -5.83 28.55 4.21
N GLN A 437 -7.11 28.58 4.58
CA GLN A 437 -7.98 27.41 4.47
C GLN A 437 -8.12 26.93 3.02
N SER A 438 -8.37 27.86 2.09
CA SER A 438 -8.53 27.52 0.67
C SER A 438 -7.26 26.91 0.07
N LEU A 439 -6.08 27.42 0.48
CA LEU A 439 -4.79 26.84 0.10
C LEU A 439 -4.59 25.44 0.66
N GLY A 440 -4.90 25.22 1.94
CA GLY A 440 -4.79 23.91 2.57
C GLY A 440 -5.69 22.85 1.94
N GLU A 441 -6.93 23.21 1.61
CA GLU A 441 -7.85 22.34 0.86
C GLU A 441 -7.27 22.00 -0.53
N MET A 442 -6.78 23.01 -1.24
CA MET A 442 -6.20 22.82 -2.58
C MET A 442 -4.99 21.88 -2.57
N TRP A 443 -4.06 22.03 -1.62
CA TRP A 443 -2.92 21.14 -1.50
C TRP A 443 -3.32 19.69 -1.18
N GLN A 444 -4.36 19.49 -0.36
CA GLN A 444 -4.87 18.14 -0.07
C GLN A 444 -5.47 17.47 -1.31
N PHE A 445 -6.22 18.19 -2.14
CA PHE A 445 -6.76 17.65 -3.40
C PHE A 445 -5.66 17.49 -4.47
N ALA A 446 -4.67 18.37 -4.49
CA ALA A 446 -3.52 18.24 -5.38
C ALA A 446 -2.69 16.99 -5.04
N ALA A 447 -2.56 16.65 -3.75
CA ALA A 447 -1.92 15.42 -3.29
C ALA A 447 -2.65 14.16 -3.79
N GLU A 448 -3.98 14.22 -3.88
CA GLU A 448 -4.80 13.12 -4.41
C GLU A 448 -4.54 12.90 -5.91
N ILE A 449 -4.48 14.00 -6.69
CA ILE A 449 -4.11 13.93 -8.11
C ILE A 449 -2.68 13.38 -8.29
N ALA A 450 -1.72 13.86 -7.49
CA ALA A 450 -0.35 13.34 -7.50
C ALA A 450 -0.29 11.83 -7.19
N GLY A 451 -1.18 11.35 -6.31
CA GLY A 451 -1.40 9.94 -6.03
C GLY A 451 -1.82 9.14 -7.25
N PHE A 452 -2.82 9.60 -8.00
CA PHE A 452 -3.24 8.97 -9.25
C PHE A 452 -2.14 9.00 -10.33
N MET A 453 -1.37 10.09 -10.37
CA MET A 453 -0.23 10.28 -11.28
C MET A 453 1.02 9.49 -10.88
N LEU A 454 1.01 8.82 -9.72
CA LEU A 454 2.13 8.02 -9.20
C LEU A 454 3.42 8.85 -9.05
N GLU A 455 3.30 10.10 -8.61
CA GLU A 455 4.45 11.00 -8.47
C GLU A 455 5.22 10.73 -7.19
N ASP A 456 6.52 10.45 -7.30
CA ASP A 456 7.41 10.24 -6.15
C ASP A 456 7.87 11.55 -5.53
N GLU A 457 8.36 12.48 -6.36
CA GLU A 457 8.78 13.82 -5.94
C GLU A 457 7.63 14.81 -6.17
N TRP A 458 6.92 15.17 -5.10
CA TRP A 458 5.80 16.10 -5.15
C TRP A 458 5.67 16.91 -3.85
N PRO A 459 5.39 18.23 -3.91
CA PRO A 459 5.24 19.02 -5.14
C PRO A 459 6.56 19.28 -5.84
N LEU A 460 6.52 19.33 -7.17
CA LEU A 460 7.68 19.70 -7.96
C LEU A 460 8.11 21.12 -7.56
N PRO A 461 9.41 21.38 -7.35
CA PRO A 461 9.89 22.75 -7.21
C PRO A 461 9.48 23.53 -8.47
N PRO A 462 9.17 24.84 -8.35
CA PRO A 462 8.84 25.64 -9.53
C PRO A 462 9.95 25.46 -10.56
N ALA A 463 9.57 25.11 -11.80
CA ALA A 463 10.52 25.04 -12.90
C ALA A 463 11.32 26.34 -12.89
N ALA A 464 12.64 26.25 -12.69
CA ALA A 464 13.50 27.42 -12.70
C ALA A 464 13.20 28.19 -13.98
N ALA A 465 12.77 29.46 -13.84
CA ALA A 465 12.48 30.29 -14.98
C ALA A 465 13.71 30.22 -15.93
N PRO A 466 13.52 29.99 -17.24
CA PRO A 466 14.64 30.01 -18.18
C PRO A 466 15.26 31.41 -18.17
N GLY A 467 16.32 31.59 -17.38
CA GLY A 467 16.92 32.91 -17.17
C GLY A 467 17.77 33.14 -15.90
N GLN A 468 17.90 32.18 -14.98
CA GLN A 468 18.79 32.33 -13.80
C GLN A 468 19.97 31.35 -13.78
N ALA A 469 20.59 31.13 -14.94
CA ALA A 469 21.99 30.76 -15.00
C ALA A 469 22.74 31.95 -15.63
N ARG A 470 23.43 32.71 -14.79
CA ARG A 470 24.51 33.62 -15.21
C ARG A 470 25.81 33.08 -14.68
#